data_AF-A0A7C3AVZ0-F1
#
_entry.id   AF-A0A7C3AVZ0-F1
#
_cell.length_a   1.000
_cell.length_b   1.000
_cell.length_c   1.000
_cell.angle_alpha   90.00
_cell.angle_beta   90.00
_cell.angle_gamma   90.00
#
_symmetry.space_group_name_H-M   'P 1'
#
loop_
_entity.id
_entity.type
_entity.pdbx_description
1 polymer ?
#
loop_
_entity_poly.entity_id
_entity_poly.type
_entity_poly.pdbx_seq_one_letter_code
_entity_poly.pdbx_strand_id
1 'polypeptide(L)'
;TLLCEAINSLSNAGADFALMASNTPHLVFNEVAARSPIPLLSIVEETGKTTKNSGFARVGLFGTKFTMEADFYSNILWTKYGISVITPEKADQDYIHHKIMTELVNGYIVDETRQELSRIATKIADKEGIEALILGCTELPLILSEEAVGIPVIDTTRIHAEAALNFSQSGNFQE
;
A
#
# COMPACT_ATOMS: atom_id res chain seq x y z
N THR A 1 -1.83 3.32 -22.86
CA THR A 1 -1.37 2.14 -22.10
C THR A 1 -2.60 1.37 -21.68
N LEU A 2 -2.47 0.08 -21.38
CA LEU A 2 -3.58 -0.76 -20.91
C LEU A 2 -4.34 -0.13 -19.73
N LEU A 3 -3.63 0.51 -18.78
CA LEU A 3 -4.25 1.21 -17.66
C LEU A 3 -5.06 2.42 -18.11
N CYS A 4 -4.54 3.27 -18.99
CA CYS A 4 -5.31 4.41 -19.50
C CYS A 4 -6.56 3.95 -20.28
N GLU A 5 -6.47 2.87 -21.05
CA GLU A 5 -7.62 2.32 -21.80
C GLU A 5 -8.70 1.79 -20.85
N ALA A 6 -8.31 1.11 -19.76
CA ALA A 6 -9.23 0.67 -18.73
C ALA A 6 -9.92 1.85 -18.04
N ILE A 7 -9.17 2.89 -17.66
CA ILE A 7 -9.71 4.11 -17.06
C ILE A 7 -10.71 4.82 -18.00
N ASN A 8 -10.36 4.95 -19.30
CA ASN A 8 -11.27 5.54 -20.29
C ASN A 8 -12.54 4.69 -20.45
N SER A 9 -12.43 3.37 -20.40
CA SER A 9 -13.59 2.47 -20.46
C SER A 9 -14.52 2.67 -19.26
N LEU A 10 -13.97 2.85 -18.05
CA LEU A 10 -14.74 3.14 -16.84
C LEU A 10 -15.44 4.51 -16.94
N SER A 11 -14.73 5.54 -17.39
CA SER A 11 -15.32 6.88 -17.59
C SER A 11 -16.45 6.85 -18.62
N ASN A 12 -16.25 6.19 -19.76
CA ASN A 12 -17.29 6.03 -20.79
C ASN A 12 -18.51 5.22 -20.29
N ALA A 13 -18.31 4.36 -19.29
CA ALA A 13 -19.40 3.63 -18.63
C ALA A 13 -20.13 4.46 -17.55
N GLY A 14 -19.71 5.71 -17.31
CA GLY A 14 -20.35 6.63 -16.36
C GLY A 14 -19.75 6.62 -14.95
N ALA A 15 -18.52 6.10 -14.78
CA ALA A 15 -17.83 6.23 -13.49
C ALA A 15 -17.41 7.68 -13.23
N ASP A 16 -17.72 8.20 -12.03
CA ASP A 16 -17.35 9.56 -11.62
C ASP A 16 -15.89 9.67 -11.17
N PHE A 17 -15.28 8.56 -10.76
CA PHE A 17 -13.88 8.45 -10.36
C PHE A 17 -13.41 7.00 -10.48
N ALA A 18 -12.10 6.77 -10.39
CA ALA A 18 -11.54 5.43 -10.39
C ALA A 18 -10.40 5.28 -9.39
N LEU A 19 -10.02 4.04 -9.14
CA LEU A 19 -8.91 3.67 -8.28
C LEU A 19 -8.13 2.51 -8.89
N MET A 20 -6.81 2.51 -8.67
CA MET A 20 -5.94 1.39 -8.99
C MET A 20 -5.83 0.51 -7.75
N ALA A 21 -6.63 -0.56 -7.67
CA ALA A 21 -6.71 -1.46 -6.50
C ALA A 21 -5.48 -2.37 -6.33
N SER A 22 -4.27 -1.80 -6.40
CA SER A 22 -2.99 -2.49 -6.22
C SER A 22 -1.88 -1.46 -5.97
N ASN A 23 -0.91 -1.81 -5.12
CA ASN A 23 0.20 -0.92 -4.80
C ASN A 23 1.21 -0.79 -5.96
N THR A 24 1.68 -1.90 -6.52
CA THR A 24 2.80 -1.90 -7.51
C THR A 24 2.53 -1.06 -8.77
N PRO A 25 1.34 -1.07 -9.38
CA PRO A 25 1.04 -0.23 -10.54
C PRO A 25 1.17 1.27 -10.29
N HIS A 26 1.27 1.73 -9.04
CA HIS A 26 1.44 3.15 -8.73
C HIS A 26 2.79 3.73 -9.17
N LEU A 27 3.74 2.88 -9.58
CA LEU A 27 4.95 3.30 -10.32
C LEU A 27 4.64 4.23 -11.49
N VAL A 28 3.50 4.03 -12.17
CA VAL A 28 3.06 4.83 -13.31
C VAL A 28 1.83 5.69 -12.99
N PHE A 29 1.48 5.84 -11.71
CA PHE A 29 0.25 6.52 -11.28
C PHE A 29 0.14 7.93 -11.87
N ASN A 30 1.20 8.74 -11.76
CA ASN A 30 1.18 10.12 -12.23
C ASN A 30 0.96 10.21 -13.75
N GLU A 31 1.53 9.29 -14.53
CA GLU A 31 1.31 9.25 -15.99
C GLU A 31 -0.15 8.90 -16.32
N VAL A 32 -0.71 7.91 -15.60
CA VAL A 32 -2.09 7.47 -15.80
C VAL A 32 -3.08 8.55 -15.35
N ALA A 33 -2.85 9.17 -14.19
CA ALA A 33 -3.68 10.23 -13.63
C ALA A 33 -3.70 11.47 -14.52
N ALA A 34 -2.55 11.91 -15.05
CA ALA A 34 -2.48 13.06 -15.95
C ALA A 34 -3.26 12.87 -17.26
N ARG A 35 -3.58 11.62 -17.63
CA ARG A 35 -4.33 11.25 -18.84
C ARG A 35 -5.75 10.77 -18.55
N SER A 36 -6.13 10.73 -17.28
CA SER A 36 -7.43 10.25 -16.85
C SER A 36 -8.49 11.32 -17.12
N PRO A 37 -9.63 10.97 -17.74
CA PRO A 37 -10.76 11.89 -17.88
C PRO A 37 -11.56 12.08 -16.57
N ILE A 38 -11.25 11.30 -15.53
CA ILE A 38 -11.92 11.30 -14.22
C ILE A 38 -10.89 11.27 -13.08
N PRO A 39 -11.21 11.76 -11.87
CA PRO A 39 -10.32 11.68 -10.72
C PRO A 39 -9.83 10.25 -10.44
N LEU A 40 -8.53 10.11 -10.14
CA LEU A 40 -7.93 8.85 -9.68
C LEU A 40 -7.51 8.94 -8.23
N LEU A 41 -7.97 8.01 -7.41
CA LEU A 41 -7.55 7.91 -6.00
C LEU A 41 -6.29 7.05 -5.88
N SER A 42 -5.22 7.64 -5.36
CA SER A 42 -3.93 6.96 -5.13
C SER A 42 -3.91 6.24 -3.79
N ILE A 43 -3.62 4.94 -3.80
CA ILE A 43 -3.48 4.15 -2.57
C ILE A 43 -2.32 4.66 -1.69
N VAL A 44 -1.26 5.14 -2.32
CA VAL A 44 -0.05 5.63 -1.64
C VAL A 44 -0.33 6.97 -0.96
N GLU A 45 -1.08 7.85 -1.62
CA GLU A 45 -1.41 9.15 -1.04
C GLU A 45 -2.40 9.02 0.10
N GLU A 46 -3.44 8.20 -0.05
CA GLU A 46 -4.40 7.95 1.03
C GLU A 46 -3.74 7.23 2.22
N THR A 47 -2.78 6.33 1.95
CA THR A 47 -1.97 5.74 3.01
C THR A 47 -1.11 6.79 3.72
N GLY A 48 -0.44 7.68 2.97
CA GLY A 48 0.38 8.75 3.55
C GLY A 48 -0.44 9.72 4.41
N LYS A 49 -1.62 10.11 3.93
CA LYS A 49 -2.59 10.94 4.66
C LYS A 49 -3.04 10.27 5.96
N THR A 50 -3.42 8.99 5.89
CA THR A 50 -3.85 8.22 7.07
C THR A 50 -2.71 8.07 8.07
N THR A 51 -1.51 7.71 7.61
CA THR A 51 -0.31 7.56 8.44
C THR A 51 0.01 8.86 9.19
N LYS A 52 -0.04 10.00 8.49
CA LYS A 52 0.18 11.33 9.08
C LYS A 52 -0.87 11.68 10.12
N ASN A 53 -2.15 11.40 9.84
CA ASN A 53 -3.25 11.69 10.76
C ASN A 53 -3.18 10.82 12.03
N SER A 54 -2.61 9.62 11.94
CA SER A 54 -2.31 8.77 13.09
C SER A 54 -1.09 9.24 13.90
N GLY A 55 -0.37 10.26 13.45
CA GLY A 55 0.79 10.83 14.15
C GLY A 55 2.10 10.05 13.98
N PHE A 56 2.15 9.07 13.07
CA PHE A 56 3.36 8.30 12.80
C PHE A 56 4.29 9.08 11.86
N ALA A 57 5.57 9.16 12.20
CA ALA A 57 6.61 9.80 11.41
C ALA A 57 7.57 8.77 10.78
N ARG A 58 7.63 7.55 11.30
CA ARG A 58 8.55 6.50 10.87
C ARG A 58 7.85 5.15 10.79
N VAL A 59 7.71 4.60 9.60
CA VAL A 59 6.93 3.38 9.36
C VAL A 59 7.69 2.33 8.58
N GLY A 60 7.40 1.07 8.85
CA GLY A 60 7.85 -0.06 8.05
C GLY A 60 7.00 -0.21 6.79
N LEU A 61 7.56 -0.79 5.73
CA LEU A 61 6.80 -1.18 4.54
C LEU A 61 7.09 -2.63 4.17
N PHE A 62 6.05 -3.46 4.22
CA PHE A 62 6.03 -4.79 3.62
C PHE A 62 5.23 -4.75 2.33
N GLY A 63 5.70 -5.46 1.31
CA GLY A 63 4.99 -5.55 0.04
C GLY A 63 5.73 -6.48 -0.91
N THR A 64 5.38 -6.41 -2.20
CA THR A 64 6.23 -7.03 -3.22
C THR A 64 7.61 -6.40 -3.20
N LYS A 65 8.64 -7.12 -3.67
CA LYS A 65 9.98 -6.59 -3.86
C LYS A 65 9.98 -5.26 -4.63
N PHE A 66 9.16 -5.17 -5.68
CA PHE A 66 8.97 -3.95 -6.47
C PHE A 66 8.44 -2.79 -5.64
N THR A 67 7.51 -3.04 -4.72
CA THR A 67 6.93 -2.02 -3.83
C THR A 67 7.94 -1.58 -2.77
N MET A 68 8.74 -2.49 -2.23
CA MET A 68 9.73 -2.19 -1.19
C MET A 68 11.02 -1.54 -1.74
N GLU A 69 11.41 -1.82 -2.99
CA GLU A 69 12.65 -1.31 -3.58
C GLU A 69 12.48 -0.04 -4.39
N ALA A 70 11.26 0.22 -4.88
CA ALA A 70 11.01 1.43 -5.65
C ALA A 70 10.88 2.66 -4.76
N ASP A 71 11.19 3.81 -5.34
CA ASP A 71 11.17 5.09 -4.68
C ASP A 71 9.76 5.70 -4.59
N PHE A 72 8.81 5.33 -5.44
CA PHE A 72 7.49 5.98 -5.48
C PHE A 72 6.80 6.01 -4.11
N TYR A 73 6.85 4.92 -3.33
CA TYR A 73 6.18 4.84 -2.04
C TYR A 73 6.87 5.73 -1.01
N SER A 74 8.19 5.55 -0.83
CA SER A 74 8.99 6.30 0.14
C SER A 74 9.09 7.78 -0.21
N ASN A 75 9.26 8.11 -1.49
CA ASN A 75 9.33 9.48 -1.97
C ASN A 75 8.00 10.23 -1.77
N ILE A 76 6.85 9.62 -2.07
CA ILE A 76 5.54 10.25 -1.86
C ILE A 76 5.30 10.50 -0.36
N LEU A 77 5.56 9.49 0.49
CA LEU A 77 5.38 9.61 1.95
C LEU A 77 6.30 10.68 2.54
N TRP A 78 7.55 10.76 2.08
CA TRP A 78 8.49 11.77 2.54
C TRP A 78 8.10 13.17 2.08
N THR A 79 7.93 13.37 0.76
CA THR A 79 7.76 14.72 0.17
C THR A 79 6.42 15.36 0.51
N LYS A 80 5.34 14.58 0.56
CA LYS A 80 3.98 15.11 0.84
C LYS A 80 3.63 15.10 2.33
N TYR A 81 4.16 14.14 3.09
CA TYR A 81 3.68 13.88 4.44
C TYR A 81 4.77 13.94 5.52
N GLY A 82 6.05 14.03 5.14
CA GLY A 82 7.17 14.07 6.09
C GLY A 82 7.42 12.74 6.80
N ILE A 83 6.98 11.62 6.21
CA ILE A 83 7.06 10.29 6.80
C ILE A 83 8.25 9.53 6.22
N SER A 84 9.09 8.99 7.09
CA SER A 84 10.19 8.12 6.71
C SER A 84 9.72 6.67 6.60
N VAL A 85 9.97 6.06 5.44
CA VAL A 85 9.61 4.67 5.15
C VAL A 85 10.85 3.80 5.23
N ILE A 86 10.78 2.76 6.06
CA ILE A 86 11.86 1.82 6.30
C ILE A 86 11.47 0.46 5.74
N THR A 87 12.34 -0.15 4.95
CA THR A 87 12.12 -1.50 4.42
C THR A 87 13.08 -2.49 5.07
N PRO A 88 12.74 -3.79 5.11
CA PRO A 88 13.65 -4.82 5.61
C PRO A 88 14.95 -4.90 4.82
N GLU A 89 15.92 -5.65 5.32
CA GLU A 89 17.11 -5.95 4.53
C GLU A 89 16.78 -6.89 3.35
N LYS A 90 17.68 -6.95 2.38
CA LYS A 90 17.44 -7.62 1.09
C LYS A 90 16.96 -9.07 1.22
N ALA A 91 17.55 -9.84 2.14
CA ALA A 91 17.17 -11.24 2.35
C ALA A 91 15.72 -11.37 2.86
N ASP A 92 15.32 -10.49 3.79
CA ASP A 92 13.96 -10.46 4.32
C ASP A 92 12.97 -9.97 3.24
N GLN A 93 13.35 -8.99 2.41
CA GLN A 93 12.54 -8.55 1.27
C GLN A 93 12.29 -9.67 0.25
N ASP A 94 13.34 -10.44 -0.09
CA ASP A 94 13.25 -11.58 -1.00
C ASP A 94 12.34 -12.67 -0.43
N TYR A 95 12.41 -12.94 0.87
CA TYR A 95 11.51 -13.86 1.56
C TYR A 95 10.05 -13.40 1.50
N ILE A 96 9.77 -12.15 1.90
CA ILE A 96 8.41 -11.58 1.87
C ILE A 96 7.83 -11.67 0.46
N HIS A 97 8.60 -11.26 -0.56
CA HIS A 97 8.15 -11.34 -1.94
C HIS A 97 7.88 -12.77 -2.39
N HIS A 98 8.77 -13.71 -2.06
CA HIS A 98 8.58 -15.12 -2.40
C HIS A 98 7.27 -15.65 -1.81
N LYS A 99 7.01 -15.41 -0.52
CA LYS A 99 5.80 -15.87 0.17
C LYS A 99 4.53 -15.20 -0.35
N ILE A 100 4.58 -13.91 -0.69
CA ILE A 100 3.46 -13.25 -1.39
C ILE A 100 3.13 -14.00 -2.69
N MET A 101 4.14 -14.30 -3.51
CA MET A 101 3.93 -14.88 -4.85
C MET A 101 3.58 -16.38 -4.83
N THR A 102 4.16 -17.16 -3.91
CA THR A 102 3.97 -18.62 -3.88
C THR A 102 2.84 -19.06 -2.97
N GLU A 103 2.52 -18.30 -1.93
CA GLU A 103 1.49 -18.64 -0.95
C GLU A 103 0.29 -17.70 -1.01
N LEU A 104 0.49 -16.42 -0.69
CA LEU A 104 -0.63 -15.51 -0.40
C LEU A 104 -1.50 -15.22 -1.64
N VAL A 105 -0.88 -14.98 -2.79
CA VAL A 105 -1.59 -14.78 -4.08
C VAL A 105 -2.40 -16.03 -4.47
N ASN A 106 -1.99 -17.21 -4.00
CA ASN A 106 -2.71 -18.47 -4.24
C ASN A 106 -3.71 -18.82 -3.11
N GLY A 107 -3.90 -17.93 -2.13
CA GLY A 107 -4.82 -18.12 -1.01
C GLY A 107 -4.31 -19.06 0.09
N TYR A 108 -3.02 -19.42 0.09
CA TYR A 108 -2.44 -20.25 1.15
C TYR A 108 -2.03 -19.38 2.34
N ILE A 109 -2.61 -19.64 3.51
CA ILE A 109 -2.25 -18.99 4.78
C ILE A 109 -1.54 -20.02 5.65
N VAL A 110 -0.24 -19.83 5.84
CA VAL A 110 0.66 -20.78 6.52
C VAL A 110 1.18 -20.16 7.81
N ASP A 111 1.05 -20.87 8.93
CA ASP A 111 1.41 -20.33 10.25
C ASP A 111 2.91 -20.08 10.38
N GLU A 112 3.77 -20.92 9.81
CA GLU A 112 5.22 -20.70 9.75
C GLU A 112 5.55 -19.41 8.98
N THR A 113 4.84 -19.14 7.89
CA THR A 113 5.01 -17.88 7.14
C THR A 113 4.56 -16.69 7.97
N ARG A 114 3.44 -16.79 8.71
CA ARG A 114 3.02 -15.73 9.64
C ARG A 114 4.09 -15.43 10.69
N GLN A 115 4.65 -16.47 11.31
CA GLN A 115 5.66 -16.33 12.35
C GLN A 115 6.91 -15.64 11.81
N GLU A 116 7.39 -16.03 10.63
CA GLU A 116 8.58 -15.43 10.05
C GLU A 116 8.35 -13.99 9.59
N LEU A 117 7.20 -13.68 8.97
CA LEU A 117 6.83 -12.31 8.65
C LEU A 117 6.74 -11.43 9.91
N SER A 118 6.17 -11.94 10.99
CA SER A 118 6.09 -11.25 12.27
C SER A 118 7.48 -11.01 12.86
N ARG A 119 8.36 -12.01 12.80
CA ARG A 119 9.77 -11.90 13.25
C ARG A 119 10.52 -10.82 12.47
N ILE A 120 10.32 -10.74 11.15
CA ILE A 120 10.93 -9.69 10.32
C ILE A 120 10.41 -8.31 10.75
N ALA A 121 9.10 -8.18 11.01
CA ALA A 121 8.49 -6.93 11.42
C ALA A 121 9.02 -6.46 12.79
N THR A 122 9.11 -7.36 13.77
CA THR A 122 9.73 -7.07 15.08
C THR A 122 11.20 -6.68 14.92
N LYS A 123 11.97 -7.40 14.09
CA LYS A 123 13.38 -7.10 13.84
C LYS A 123 13.58 -5.68 13.29
N ILE A 124 12.77 -5.23 12.34
CA ILE A 124 12.87 -3.87 11.82
C ILE A 124 12.35 -2.83 12.82
N ALA A 125 11.34 -3.18 13.63
CA ALA A 125 10.85 -2.33 14.71
C ALA A 125 11.94 -2.08 15.77
N ASP A 126 12.60 -3.13 16.24
CA ASP A 126 13.63 -3.01 17.28
C ASP A 126 14.88 -2.29 16.78
N LYS A 127 15.32 -2.61 15.55
CA LYS A 127 16.57 -2.07 15.01
C LYS A 127 16.45 -0.62 14.63
N GLU A 128 15.33 -0.27 14.00
CA GLU A 128 15.19 1.01 13.35
C GLU A 128 14.30 1.94 14.20
N GLY A 129 13.33 1.41 14.97
CA GLY A 129 12.33 2.16 15.73
C GLY A 129 11.10 2.53 14.88
N ILE A 130 10.55 1.60 14.08
CA ILE A 130 9.33 1.91 13.30
C ILE A 130 8.12 1.93 14.24
N GLU A 131 7.21 2.87 14.02
CA GLU A 131 6.05 3.11 14.89
C GLU A 131 4.81 2.35 14.41
N ALA A 132 4.77 1.98 13.13
CA ALA A 132 3.71 1.20 12.51
C ALA A 132 4.23 0.46 11.27
N LEU A 133 3.54 -0.58 10.83
CA LEU A 133 3.86 -1.36 9.64
C LEU A 133 2.81 -1.17 8.54
N ILE A 134 3.22 -0.64 7.39
CA ILE A 134 2.40 -0.59 6.17
C ILE A 134 2.37 -1.95 5.50
N LEU A 135 1.17 -2.45 5.25
CA LEU A 135 0.91 -3.63 4.42
C LEU A 135 0.63 -3.19 2.98
N GLY A 136 1.70 -2.98 2.21
CA GLY A 136 1.72 -2.54 0.82
C GLY A 136 1.46 -3.66 -0.20
N CYS A 137 0.73 -4.70 0.19
CA CYS A 137 0.20 -5.75 -0.69
C CYS A 137 -1.20 -6.14 -0.20
N THR A 138 -2.14 -6.33 -1.11
CA THR A 138 -3.55 -6.55 -0.78
C THR A 138 -3.81 -7.86 -0.02
N GLU A 139 -2.89 -8.81 -0.09
CA GLU A 139 -2.97 -10.13 0.54
C GLU A 139 -2.29 -10.18 1.92
N LEU A 140 -1.39 -9.24 2.24
CA LEU A 140 -0.71 -9.23 3.54
C LEU A 140 -1.66 -9.12 4.76
N PRO A 141 -2.77 -8.35 4.69
CA PRO A 141 -3.76 -8.32 5.78
C PRO A 141 -4.41 -9.68 6.07
N LEU A 142 -4.33 -10.65 5.15
CA LEU A 142 -4.88 -12.00 5.36
C LEU A 142 -4.03 -12.86 6.30
N ILE A 143 -2.76 -12.49 6.52
CA ILE A 143 -1.81 -13.27 7.31
C ILE A 143 -1.23 -12.50 8.49
N LEU A 144 -1.07 -11.17 8.39
CA LEU A 144 -0.53 -10.32 9.45
C LEU A 144 -1.62 -9.46 10.10
N SER A 145 -1.55 -9.36 11.42
CA SER A 145 -2.39 -8.48 12.24
C SER A 145 -1.54 -7.70 13.25
N GLU A 146 -2.13 -6.69 13.90
CA GLU A 146 -1.45 -5.92 14.96
C GLU A 146 -0.99 -6.83 16.10
N GLU A 147 -1.79 -7.83 16.48
CA GLU A 147 -1.45 -8.78 17.53
C GLU A 147 -0.26 -9.67 17.14
N ALA A 148 -0.17 -10.05 15.87
CA ALA A 148 0.95 -10.86 15.38
C ALA A 148 2.26 -10.07 15.35
N VAL A 149 2.19 -8.79 15.02
CA VAL A 149 3.36 -7.94 14.77
C VAL A 149 3.80 -7.16 16.02
N GLY A 150 2.88 -6.86 16.94
CA GLY A 150 3.15 -6.12 18.18
C GLY A 150 3.25 -4.60 18.04
N ILE A 151 3.02 -4.06 16.84
CA ILE A 151 2.91 -2.63 16.55
C ILE A 151 1.69 -2.37 15.64
N PRO A 152 1.16 -1.14 15.60
CA PRO A 152 0.07 -0.78 14.71
C PRO A 152 0.30 -1.17 13.25
N VAL A 153 -0.77 -1.56 12.56
CA VAL A 153 -0.73 -2.01 11.17
C VAL A 153 -1.56 -1.09 10.30
N ILE A 154 -0.97 -0.68 9.18
CA ILE A 154 -1.57 0.24 8.20
C ILE A 154 -1.93 -0.57 6.96
N ASP A 155 -3.17 -1.06 6.93
CA ASP A 155 -3.73 -1.81 5.81
C ASP A 155 -4.10 -0.87 4.65
N THR A 156 -3.27 -0.89 3.61
CA THR A 156 -3.45 -0.05 2.42
C THR A 156 -4.76 -0.36 1.68
N THR A 157 -5.22 -1.60 1.69
CA THR A 157 -6.45 -2.04 1.01
C THR A 157 -7.67 -1.44 1.68
N ARG A 158 -7.74 -1.55 3.01
CA ARG A 158 -8.84 -1.00 3.80
C ARG A 158 -8.88 0.53 3.67
N ILE A 159 -7.73 1.18 3.79
CA ILE A 159 -7.62 2.64 3.63
C ILE A 159 -8.11 3.08 2.26
N HIS A 160 -7.74 2.38 1.18
CA HIS A 160 -8.15 2.73 -0.17
C HIS A 160 -9.66 2.59 -0.38
N ALA A 161 -10.25 1.51 0.15
CA ALA A 161 -11.69 1.27 0.09
C ALA A 161 -12.47 2.33 0.89
N GLU A 162 -12.00 2.68 2.08
CA GLU A 162 -12.59 3.75 2.90
C GLU A 162 -12.49 5.12 2.19
N ALA A 163 -11.35 5.42 1.57
CA ALA A 163 -11.18 6.63 0.78
C ALA A 163 -12.16 6.69 -0.40
N ALA A 164 -12.36 5.58 -1.12
CA ALA A 164 -13.32 5.48 -2.21
C ALA A 164 -14.77 5.71 -1.73
N LEU A 165 -15.16 5.11 -0.59
CA LEU A 165 -16.47 5.33 0.01
C LEU A 165 -16.68 6.80 0.39
N ASN A 166 -15.70 7.41 1.06
CA ASN A 166 -15.75 8.80 1.48
C ASN A 166 -15.82 9.75 0.26
N PHE A 167 -15.04 9.47 -0.79
CA PHE A 167 -15.06 10.25 -2.02
C PHE A 167 -16.43 10.20 -2.70
N SER A 168 -17.01 9.00 -2.81
CA SER A 168 -18.37 8.79 -3.34
C SER A 168 -19.45 9.57 -2.58
N GLN A 169 -19.34 9.67 -1.25
CA GLN A 169 -20.30 10.41 -0.43
C GLN A 169 -20.13 11.93 -0.50
N SER A 170 -18.92 12.42 -0.79
CA SER A 170 -18.63 13.86 -0.81
C SER A 170 -19.24 14.60 -2.00
N GLY A 171 -19.50 13.92 -3.12
CA GLY A 171 -19.99 14.55 -4.35
C GLY A 171 -18.96 15.38 -5.11
N ASN A 172 -17.71 15.46 -4.65
CA ASN A 172 -16.64 16.28 -5.23
C ASN A 172 -15.95 15.57 -6.41
N PHE A 173 -16.69 15.31 -7.49
CA PHE A 173 -16.19 14.58 -8.65
C PHE A 173 -15.51 15.46 -9.72
N GLN A 174 -15.43 16.77 -9.49
CA GLN A 174 -14.89 17.76 -10.42
C GLN A 174 -14.01 18.77 -9.68
N GLU A 175 -12.74 18.43 -9.46
CA GLU A 175 -11.66 19.44 -9.28
C GLU A 175 -10.63 19.29 -10.40
#